data_AF-A0A1I2HID9-F1
#
_entry.id   AF-A0A1I2HID9-F1
#
_cell.length_a   1.000
_cell.length_b   1.000
_cell.length_c   1.000
_cell.angle_alpha   90.00
_cell.angle_beta   90.00
_cell.angle_gamma   90.00
#
_symmetry.space_group_name_H-M   'P 1'
#
loop_
_entity.id
_entity.type
_entity.pdbx_description
1 polymer ?
#
loop_
_entity_poly.entity_id
_entity_poly.type
_entity_poly.pdbx_seq_one_letter_code
_entity_poly.pdbx_strand_id
1 'polypeptide(L)'
;MSLLRHGLLMWAVFILLFTLSTFGLELLEGNKIMTTEYYGWRNIGITFIFLILLFNIVPYLVSFLPVTLLANLWIRPLGVRLVIYMIAGGLYGLWMFQRLYGHWEGYLAEGYALNRNSSIILFGSAGILYGILDQYFKKYTD
;
A
#
# COMPACT_ATOMS: atom_id res chain seq x y z
N MET A 1 19.66 -0.44 -18.82
CA MET A 1 20.02 0.05 -17.47
C MET A 1 18.98 1.02 -16.88
N SER A 2 18.17 1.71 -17.70
CA SER A 2 17.08 2.61 -17.28
C SER A 2 15.96 1.94 -16.48
N LEU A 3 15.39 0.85 -17.01
CA LEU A 3 14.23 0.15 -16.42
C LEU A 3 14.48 -0.43 -15.02
N LEU A 4 15.66 -1.00 -14.79
CA LEU A 4 16.01 -1.60 -13.50
C LEU A 4 16.20 -0.51 -12.43
N ARG A 5 16.84 0.62 -12.80
CA ARG A 5 16.97 1.80 -11.93
C ARG A 5 15.60 2.40 -11.61
N HIS A 6 14.74 2.53 -12.61
CA HIS A 6 13.38 3.01 -12.44
C HIS A 6 12.57 2.09 -11.51
N GLY A 7 12.66 0.77 -11.70
CA GLY A 7 12.04 -0.21 -10.81
C GLY A 7 12.51 -0.10 -9.37
N LEU A 8 13.82 0.03 -9.12
CA LEU A 8 14.38 0.22 -7.78
C LEU A 8 13.93 1.53 -7.13
N LEU A 9 13.87 2.61 -7.90
CA LEU A 9 13.38 3.90 -7.40
C LEU A 9 11.89 3.81 -7.03
N MET A 10 11.09 3.22 -7.91
CA MET A 10 9.67 3.03 -7.68
C MET A 10 9.37 2.01 -6.58
N TRP A 11 10.29 1.09 -6.30
CA TRP A 11 10.22 0.20 -5.14
C TRP A 11 10.32 0.97 -3.82
N ALA A 12 11.28 1.90 -3.71
CA ALA A 12 11.40 2.75 -2.54
C ALA A 12 10.15 3.64 -2.36
N VAL A 13 9.62 4.21 -3.45
CA VAL A 13 8.37 4.97 -3.45
C VAL A 13 7.20 4.12 -2.96
N PHE A 14 7.09 2.88 -3.44
CA PHE A 14 6.07 1.94 -2.99
C PHE A 14 6.17 1.69 -1.48
N ILE A 15 7.35 1.30 -0.99
CA ILE A 15 7.54 1.00 0.44
C ILE A 15 7.12 2.19 1.29
N LEU A 16 7.53 3.41 0.94
CA LEU A 16 7.20 4.62 1.69
C LEU A 16 5.69 4.90 1.67
N LEU A 17 5.08 5.01 0.49
CA LEU A 17 3.66 5.36 0.37
C LEU A 17 2.76 4.33 1.05
N PHE A 18 3.02 3.04 0.84
CA PHE A 18 2.17 1.97 1.34
C PHE A 18 2.39 1.71 2.85
N THR A 19 3.59 1.98 3.38
CA THR A 19 3.82 2.00 4.83
C THR A 19 3.07 3.16 5.47
N LEU A 20 3.12 4.35 4.89
CA LEU A 20 2.38 5.51 5.38
C LEU A 20 0.86 5.29 5.31
N SER A 21 0.33 4.70 4.22
CA SER A 21 -1.10 4.35 4.13
C SER A 21 -1.50 3.31 5.16
N THR A 22 -0.65 2.32 5.43
CA THR A 22 -0.89 1.33 6.48
C THR A 22 -0.91 1.99 7.85
N PHE A 23 0.03 2.90 8.12
CA PHE A 23 0.05 3.66 9.36
C PHE A 23 -1.19 4.56 9.50
N GLY A 24 -1.60 5.22 8.41
CA GLY A 24 -2.86 5.98 8.39
C GLY A 24 -4.08 5.11 8.67
N LEU A 25 -4.13 3.89 8.11
CA LEU A 25 -5.20 2.94 8.38
C LEU A 25 -5.21 2.52 9.86
N GLU A 26 -4.03 2.30 10.43
CA GLU A 26 -3.87 1.97 11.85
C GLU A 26 -4.36 3.11 12.76
N LEU A 27 -4.11 4.37 12.39
CA LEU A 27 -4.62 5.53 13.14
C LEU A 27 -6.15 5.65 13.06
N LEU A 28 -6.75 5.33 11.91
CA LEU A 28 -8.20 5.44 11.69
C LEU A 28 -9.00 4.27 12.25
N GLU A 29 -8.50 3.05 12.06
CA GLU A 29 -9.21 1.81 12.36
C GLU A 29 -8.55 1.05 13.51
N GLY A 30 -7.23 0.88 13.49
CA GLY A 30 -6.49 0.13 14.52
C GLY A 30 -6.63 0.68 15.93
N ASN A 31 -6.74 2.00 16.09
CA ASN A 31 -6.95 2.66 17.40
C ASN A 31 -8.26 2.24 18.09
N LYS A 32 -9.24 1.71 17.36
CA LYS A 32 -10.49 1.20 17.92
C LYS A 32 -10.29 -0.12 18.66
N ILE A 33 -9.25 -0.87 18.31
CA ILE A 33 -8.98 -2.19 18.89
C ILE A 33 -8.42 -1.99 20.30
N MET A 34 -9.17 -2.43 21.30
CA MET A 34 -8.83 -2.19 22.71
C MET A 34 -8.05 -3.33 23.37
N THR A 35 -7.84 -4.47 22.71
CA THR A 35 -7.11 -5.61 23.27
C THR A 35 -5.59 -5.40 23.29
N THR A 36 -4.90 -6.13 24.16
CA THR A 36 -3.43 -6.23 24.18
C THR A 36 -2.89 -7.29 23.24
N GLU A 37 -3.75 -8.19 22.75
CA GLU A 37 -3.40 -9.28 21.81
C GLU A 37 -3.13 -8.76 20.39
N TYR A 38 -3.71 -7.61 20.04
CA TYR A 38 -3.46 -6.96 18.76
C TYR A 38 -2.13 -6.20 18.78
N TYR A 39 -1.15 -6.63 17.97
CA TYR A 39 0.16 -5.97 17.87
C TYR A 39 0.15 -4.71 16.98
N GLY A 40 -0.79 -3.81 17.24
CA GLY A 40 -0.93 -2.52 16.55
C GLY A 40 0.01 -1.42 17.07
N TRP A 41 -0.04 -0.25 16.44
CA TRP A 41 0.75 0.93 16.80
C TRP A 41 0.66 1.26 18.29
N ARG A 42 -0.55 1.19 18.86
CA ARG A 42 -0.78 1.51 20.27
C ARG A 42 -0.02 0.60 21.23
N ASN A 43 0.18 -0.67 20.87
CA ASN A 43 0.74 -1.68 21.76
C ASN A 43 2.24 -1.86 21.55
N ILE A 44 2.75 -1.75 20.31
CA ILE A 44 4.19 -1.96 20.01
C ILE A 44 4.91 -0.71 19.47
N GLY A 45 4.21 0.42 19.34
CA GLY A 45 4.78 1.72 18.97
C GLY A 45 5.51 1.67 17.63
N ILE A 46 6.70 2.27 17.59
CA ILE A 46 7.55 2.38 16.40
C ILE A 46 7.88 1.02 15.77
N THR A 47 7.90 -0.05 16.56
CA THR A 47 8.13 -1.43 16.09
C THR A 47 7.09 -1.82 15.04
N PHE A 48 5.83 -1.37 15.18
CA PHE A 48 4.80 -1.58 14.17
C PHE A 48 5.24 -1.03 12.80
N ILE A 49 5.71 0.21 12.75
CA ILE A 49 6.13 0.84 11.50
C ILE A 49 7.30 0.09 10.86
N PHE A 50 8.27 -0.36 11.65
CA PHE A 50 9.39 -1.17 11.13
C PHE A 50 8.91 -2.51 10.55
N LEU A 51 7.98 -3.19 11.23
CA LEU A 51 7.41 -4.45 10.74
C LEU A 51 6.64 -4.25 9.44
N ILE A 52 5.83 -3.19 9.34
CA ILE A 52 5.10 -2.86 8.11
C ILE A 52 6.06 -2.50 6.97
N LEU A 53 7.11 -1.73 7.26
CA LEU A 53 8.12 -1.37 6.26
C LEU A 53 8.79 -2.62 5.70
N LEU A 54 9.23 -3.53 6.56
CA LEU A 54 9.82 -4.81 6.17
C LEU A 54 8.81 -5.68 5.39
N PHE A 55 7.56 -5.71 5.84
CA PHE A 55 6.50 -6.45 5.19
C PHE A 55 6.25 -5.97 3.75
N ASN A 56 6.32 -4.66 3.50
CA ASN A 56 6.09 -4.07 2.18
C ASN A 56 7.24 -4.28 1.16
N ILE A 57 8.39 -4.83 1.58
CA ILE A 57 9.55 -5.11 0.70
C ILE A 57 9.18 -6.11 -0.40
N VAL A 58 8.62 -7.26 -0.02
CA VAL A 58 8.33 -8.38 -0.93
C VAL A 58 7.09 -8.14 -1.81
N PRO A 59 5.95 -7.62 -1.28
CA PRO A 59 4.73 -7.47 -2.06
C PRO A 59 4.89 -6.60 -3.29
N TYR A 60 5.81 -5.62 -3.30
CA TYR A 60 6.12 -4.83 -4.48
C TYR A 60 6.44 -5.68 -5.71
N LEU A 61 7.29 -6.71 -5.54
CA LEU A 61 7.80 -7.53 -6.65
C LEU A 61 6.70 -8.31 -7.35
N VAL A 62 5.66 -8.70 -6.61
CA VAL A 62 4.55 -9.51 -7.11
C VAL A 62 3.32 -8.70 -7.49
N SER A 63 3.22 -7.44 -7.06
CA SER A 63 2.05 -6.58 -7.29
C SER A 63 2.38 -5.38 -8.18
N PHE A 64 3.07 -4.38 -7.65
CA PHE A 64 3.27 -3.11 -8.34
C PHE A 64 4.36 -3.17 -9.40
N LEU A 65 5.40 -3.98 -9.24
CA LEU A 65 6.43 -4.14 -10.27
C LEU A 65 5.85 -4.59 -11.63
N PRO A 66 5.08 -5.69 -11.73
CA PRO A 66 4.51 -6.09 -13.02
C PRO A 66 3.53 -5.05 -13.58
N VAL A 67 2.75 -4.39 -12.72
CA VAL A 67 1.84 -3.30 -13.14
C VAL A 67 2.63 -2.13 -13.72
N THR A 68 3.73 -1.72 -13.08
CA THR A 68 4.58 -0.63 -13.53
C THR A 68 5.29 -0.95 -14.84
N LEU A 69 5.77 -2.19 -15.00
CA LEU A 69 6.36 -2.63 -16.26
C LEU A 69 5.34 -2.62 -17.40
N LEU A 70 4.15 -3.20 -17.19
CA LEU A 70 3.09 -3.23 -18.20
C LEU A 70 2.58 -1.82 -18.55
N ALA A 71 2.38 -0.97 -17.54
CA ALA A 71 1.97 0.42 -17.74
C ALA A 71 3.00 1.19 -18.57
N ASN A 72 4.29 1.01 -18.27
CA ASN A 72 5.35 1.72 -18.98
C ASN A 72 5.56 1.24 -20.41
N LEU A 73 5.24 -0.02 -20.70
CA LEU A 73 5.32 -0.58 -22.04
C LEU A 73 4.10 -0.19 -22.89
N TRP A 74 2.87 -0.34 -22.37
CA TRP A 74 1.66 -0.38 -23.21
C TRP A 74 0.69 0.78 -22.98
N ILE A 75 0.77 1.49 -21.84
CA ILE A 75 -0.25 2.45 -21.43
C ILE A 75 0.31 3.88 -21.52
N ARG A 76 -0.08 4.61 -22.55
CA ARG A 76 0.35 6.00 -22.78
C ARG A 76 -0.46 7.06 -22.03
N PRO A 77 -1.82 6.99 -21.98
CA PRO A 77 -2.60 8.05 -21.35
C PRO A 77 -2.42 8.08 -19.83
N LEU A 78 -2.09 9.25 -19.29
CA LEU A 78 -1.89 9.43 -17.84
C LEU A 78 -3.15 9.05 -17.05
N GLY A 79 -4.33 9.49 -17.49
CA GLY A 79 -5.59 9.19 -16.79
C GLY A 79 -5.84 7.69 -16.61
N VAL A 80 -5.57 6.89 -17.64
CA VAL A 80 -5.72 5.42 -17.58
C VAL A 80 -4.71 4.82 -16.59
N ARG A 81 -3.46 5.29 -16.58
CA ARG A 81 -2.46 4.84 -15.60
C ARG A 81 -2.88 5.14 -14.17
N LEU A 82 -3.37 6.35 -13.90
CA LEU A 82 -3.82 6.73 -12.57
C LEU A 82 -4.97 5.85 -12.08
N VAL A 83 -5.94 5.54 -12.95
CA VAL A 83 -7.03 4.61 -12.62
C VAL A 83 -6.50 3.21 -12.32
N ILE A 84 -5.56 2.70 -13.11
CA ILE A 84 -4.97 1.37 -12.88
C ILE A 84 -4.24 1.32 -11.54
N TYR A 85 -3.40 2.31 -11.23
CA TYR A 85 -2.71 2.34 -9.95
C TYR A 85 -3.64 2.58 -8.77
N MET A 86 -4.71 3.37 -8.94
CA MET A 86 -5.75 3.52 -7.93
C MET A 86 -6.42 2.18 -7.61
N ILE A 87 -6.78 1.40 -8.64
CA ILE A 87 -7.38 0.07 -8.46
C ILE A 87 -6.38 -0.89 -7.81
N ALA A 88 -5.13 -0.95 -8.31
CA ALA A 88 -4.08 -1.78 -7.74
C ALA A 88 -3.82 -1.43 -6.27
N GLY A 89 -3.81 -0.13 -5.94
CA GLY A 89 -3.70 0.39 -4.58
C GLY A 89 -4.87 -0.06 -3.72
N GLY A 90 -6.11 0.14 -4.18
CA GLY A 90 -7.30 -0.30 -3.45
C GLY A 90 -7.32 -1.81 -3.19
N LEU A 91 -6.96 -2.63 -4.18
CA LEU A 91 -6.84 -4.09 -4.03
C LEU A 91 -5.74 -4.47 -3.02
N TYR A 92 -4.61 -3.79 -3.06
CA TYR A 92 -3.55 -3.97 -2.08
C TYR A 92 -4.02 -3.59 -0.67
N GLY A 93 -4.75 -2.49 -0.53
CA GLY A 93 -5.34 -2.06 0.73
C GLY A 93 -6.34 -3.07 1.29
N LEU A 94 -7.17 -3.67 0.44
CA LEU A 94 -8.08 -4.76 0.84
C LEU A 94 -7.31 -5.95 1.40
N TRP A 95 -6.28 -6.39 0.68
CA TRP A 95 -5.42 -7.47 1.12
C TRP A 95 -4.70 -7.14 2.43
N MET A 96 -4.20 -5.90 2.58
CA MET A 96 -3.54 -5.44 3.79
C MET A 96 -4.50 -5.39 4.99
N PHE A 97 -5.73 -4.92 4.78
CA PHE A 97 -6.77 -4.91 5.81
C PHE A 97 -7.07 -6.32 6.31
N GLN A 98 -7.18 -7.30 5.40
CA GLN A 98 -7.35 -8.70 5.77
C GLN A 98 -6.14 -9.25 6.53
N ARG A 99 -4.92 -8.84 6.19
CA ARG A 99 -3.70 -9.26 6.89
C ARG A 99 -3.59 -8.68 8.29
N LEU A 100 -4.02 -7.44 8.50
CA LEU A 100 -3.96 -6.80 9.82
C LEU A 100 -5.11 -7.21 10.73
N TYR A 101 -6.33 -7.26 10.19
CA TYR A 101 -7.56 -7.36 10.98
C TYR A 101 -8.39 -8.62 10.70
N GLY A 102 -8.08 -9.35 9.63
CA GLY A 102 -8.78 -10.58 9.25
C GLY A 102 -8.29 -11.83 9.98
N HIS A 103 -7.27 -11.70 10.84
CA HIS A 103 -6.87 -12.77 11.75
C HIS A 103 -8.02 -13.16 12.69
N TRP A 104 -8.07 -14.44 13.06
CA TRP A 104 -9.03 -15.02 14.02
C TRP A 104 -10.47 -14.97 13.48
N GLU A 105 -10.64 -15.42 12.23
CA GLU A 105 -11.94 -15.47 11.54
C GLU A 105 -12.63 -14.10 11.42
N GLY A 106 -11.86 -13.01 11.41
CA GLY A 106 -12.40 -11.66 11.34
C GLY A 106 -12.88 -11.11 12.68
N TYR A 107 -12.59 -11.77 13.81
CA TYR A 107 -12.93 -11.32 15.16
C TYR A 107 -12.60 -9.84 15.40
N LEU A 108 -11.43 -9.37 14.97
CA LEU A 108 -11.04 -7.97 15.12
C LEU A 108 -11.84 -7.04 14.21
N ALA A 109 -12.03 -7.42 12.96
CA ALA A 109 -12.77 -6.60 11.99
C ALA A 109 -14.25 -6.46 12.35
N GLU A 110 -14.90 -7.55 12.75
CA GLU A 110 -16.33 -7.57 13.12
C GLU A 110 -16.55 -7.05 14.54
N GLY A 111 -15.75 -7.50 15.50
CA GLY A 111 -15.87 -7.13 16.91
C GLY A 111 -15.63 -5.64 17.18
N TYR A 112 -14.81 -4.97 16.37
CA TYR A 112 -14.55 -3.53 16.45
C TYR A 112 -15.20 -2.71 15.34
N ALA A 113 -16.07 -3.31 14.53
CA ALA A 113 -16.76 -2.66 13.41
C ALA A 113 -15.81 -1.85 12.51
N LEU A 114 -14.68 -2.44 12.15
CA LEU A 114 -13.63 -1.77 11.38
C LEU A 114 -14.10 -1.53 9.93
N ASN A 115 -13.85 -0.33 9.42
CA ASN A 115 -14.32 0.05 8.10
C ASN A 115 -13.30 -0.30 7.02
N ARG A 116 -13.63 -1.31 6.22
CA ARG A 116 -12.82 -1.74 5.07
C ARG A 116 -12.64 -0.63 4.02
N ASN A 117 -13.61 0.27 3.88
CA ASN A 117 -13.54 1.38 2.91
C ASN A 117 -12.42 2.36 3.25
N SER A 118 -12.09 2.54 4.54
CA SER A 118 -10.96 3.38 4.97
C SER A 118 -9.65 2.89 4.33
N SER A 119 -9.47 1.57 4.24
CA SER A 119 -8.31 0.98 3.56
C SER A 119 -8.35 1.19 2.05
N ILE A 120 -9.48 0.93 1.40
CA ILE A 120 -9.62 1.15 -0.05
C ILE A 120 -9.27 2.60 -0.42
N ILE A 121 -9.78 3.58 0.34
CA ILE A 121 -9.57 5.00 0.07
C ILE A 121 -8.10 5.39 0.30
N LEU A 122 -7.51 5.01 1.43
CA LEU A 122 -6.11 5.35 1.75
C LEU A 122 -5.12 4.76 0.75
N PHE A 123 -5.30 3.48 0.42
CA PHE A 123 -4.38 2.78 -0.47
C PHE A 123 -4.66 3.09 -1.94
N GLY A 124 -5.91 3.34 -2.33
CA GLY A 124 -6.24 3.87 -3.65
C GLY A 124 -5.61 5.24 -3.89
N SER A 125 -5.64 6.12 -2.88
CA SER A 125 -4.98 7.43 -2.93
C SER A 125 -3.46 7.30 -3.06
N ALA A 126 -2.84 6.38 -2.31
CA ALA A 126 -1.41 6.06 -2.49
C ALA A 126 -1.11 5.49 -3.87
N GLY A 127 -2.00 4.69 -4.45
CA GLY A 127 -1.90 4.23 -5.84
C GLY A 127 -1.88 5.39 -6.83
N ILE A 128 -2.77 6.38 -6.68
CA ILE A 128 -2.76 7.58 -7.54
C ILE A 128 -1.43 8.32 -7.41
N LEU A 129 -0.97 8.59 -6.18
CA LEU A 129 0.32 9.26 -5.93
C LEU A 129 1.49 8.47 -6.54
N TYR A 130 1.47 7.16 -6.39
CA TYR A 130 2.45 6.26 -7.01
C TYR A 130 2.47 6.44 -8.54
N GLY A 131 1.30 6.46 -9.20
CA GLY A 131 1.20 6.65 -10.64
C GLY A 131 1.68 8.02 -11.12
N ILE A 132 1.47 9.08 -10.33
CA ILE A 132 2.01 10.42 -10.61
C ILE A 132 3.54 10.38 -10.55
N LEU A 133 4.11 9.77 -9.50
CA LEU A 133 5.55 9.66 -9.31
C LEU A 133 6.21 8.78 -10.38
N ASP A 134 5.58 7.67 -10.77
CA ASP A 134 6.02 6.82 -11.88
C ASP A 134 6.17 7.63 -13.18
N GLN A 135 5.13 8.39 -13.56
CA GLN A 135 5.20 9.25 -14.75
C GLN A 135 6.24 10.37 -14.63
N TYR A 136 6.37 10.95 -13.44
CA TYR A 136 7.36 12.01 -13.19
C TYR A 136 8.78 11.47 -13.32
N PHE A 137 9.10 10.37 -12.65
CA PHE A 137 10.43 9.78 -12.62
C PHE A 137 10.83 9.12 -13.94
N LYS A 138 9.87 8.62 -14.72
CA LYS A 138 10.13 8.12 -16.07
C LYS A 138 10.93 9.11 -16.92
N LYS A 139 10.61 10.40 -16.84
CA LYS A 139 11.32 11.46 -17.57
C LYS A 139 12.81 11.60 -17.23
N TYR A 140 13.23 11.14 -16.05
CA TYR A 140 14.61 11.22 -15.56
C TYR A 140 15.37 9.89 -15.66
N THR A 141 14.66 8.80 -15.99
CA THR A 141 15.25 7.46 -16.07
C THR A 141 15.28 6.89 -17.48
N ASP A 142 14.46 7.39 -18.41
CA ASP A 142 14.59 7.16 -19.86
C ASP A 142 15.82 7.88 -20.44
#